data_AF-A0A6G2RQB7-F1
#
_entry.id   AF-A0A6G2RQB7-F1
#
_cell.length_a   1.000
_cell.length_b   1.000
_cell.length_c   1.000
_cell.angle_alpha   90.00
_cell.angle_beta   90.00
_cell.angle_gamma   90.00
#
_symmetry.space_group_name_H-M   'P 1'
#
loop_
_entity.id
_entity.type
_entity.pdbx_description
1 polymer ?
#
loop_
_entity_poly.entity_id
_entity_poly.type
_entity_poly.pdbx_seq_one_letter_code
_entity_poly.pdbx_strand_id
1 'polypeptide(L)'
;MGQLGNPASYAGQGSHGAAVEALAKRIFEGGYGEGDVLALPELMAELGVSQTVLREVVKVLTAKGLLATRQNHGTYVRPQEEWNLLDSDVLRWKLAAGASSDFFADMLELRRSIEPAAAALAAERRTDDDLEALNAALTAMSATEDDPVLLVRADASFHTAMLLASNNRFYAQMHRVIVPVIIQRGREVYASGAFEHPHTVHAAVAEAVRDRDLDGAYMAMLELLDKSAREHP
;
A
#
# COMPACT_ATOMS: atom_id res chain seq x y z
N MET A 1 0.58 -11.67 18.90
CA MET A 1 0.59 -10.20 18.73
C MET A 1 1.96 -9.77 18.20
N GLY A 2 2.21 -9.94 16.91
CA GLY A 2 3.37 -9.36 16.23
C GLY A 2 2.87 -8.23 15.35
N GLN A 3 3.38 -7.01 15.54
CA GLN A 3 3.23 -5.98 14.53
C GLN A 3 3.83 -6.52 13.23
N LEU A 4 3.02 -6.64 12.18
CA LEU A 4 3.53 -6.70 10.82
C LEU A 4 4.13 -5.32 10.52
N GLY A 5 5.33 -5.09 11.05
CA GLY A 5 6.14 -3.94 10.69
C GLY A 5 6.50 -4.09 9.22
N ASN A 6 6.07 -3.13 8.41
CA ASN A 6 6.39 -3.08 6.99
C ASN A 6 7.91 -2.93 6.82
N PRO A 7 8.64 -3.94 6.30
CA PRO A 7 10.10 -3.88 6.18
C PRO A 7 10.57 -2.94 5.04
N ALA A 8 9.66 -2.24 4.36
CA ALA A 8 9.97 -1.26 3.33
C ALA A 8 9.77 0.20 3.77
N SER A 9 9.30 0.45 5.00
CA SER A 9 9.21 1.82 5.52
C SER A 9 10.60 2.36 5.85
N TYR A 10 10.85 3.63 5.56
CA TYR A 10 12.03 4.35 6.00
C TYR A 10 12.09 4.35 7.53
N ALA A 11 12.74 3.33 8.09
CA ALA A 11 12.97 3.17 9.52
C ALA A 11 14.17 4.02 9.98
N GLY A 12 14.17 5.32 9.66
CA GLY A 12 15.16 6.25 10.18
C GLY A 12 15.01 6.33 11.71
N GLN A 13 16.01 5.88 12.46
CA GLN A 13 16.00 6.01 13.92
C GLN A 13 16.35 7.45 14.33
N GLY A 14 15.67 7.97 15.36
CA GLY A 14 15.97 9.26 15.97
C GLY A 14 15.49 10.48 15.16
N SER A 15 16.15 11.62 15.37
CA SER A 15 15.74 12.92 14.83
C SER A 15 15.69 12.98 13.29
N HIS A 16 16.49 12.18 12.60
CA HIS A 16 16.51 12.12 11.15
C HIS A 16 15.19 11.54 10.57
N GLY A 17 14.75 10.38 11.06
CA GLY A 17 13.50 9.77 10.59
C GLY A 17 12.29 10.65 10.87
N ALA A 18 12.22 11.23 12.07
CA ALA A 18 11.17 12.18 12.43
C ALA A 18 11.14 13.40 11.49
N ALA A 19 12.30 13.92 11.08
CA ALA A 19 12.39 15.04 10.15
C ALA A 19 11.96 14.66 8.72
N VAL A 20 12.29 13.45 8.24
CA VAL A 20 11.78 12.93 6.96
C VAL A 20 10.25 12.86 6.98
N GLU A 21 9.68 12.23 8.02
CA GLU A 21 8.22 12.10 8.17
C GLU A 21 7.53 13.47 8.25
N ALA A 22 8.08 14.39 9.03
CA ALA A 22 7.50 15.73 9.21
C ALA A 22 7.49 16.53 7.90
N LEU A 23 8.59 16.52 7.15
CA LEU A 23 8.67 17.25 5.89
C LEU A 23 7.82 16.61 4.80
N ALA A 24 7.83 15.28 4.68
CA ALA A 24 6.97 14.58 3.73
C ALA A 24 5.49 14.87 4.01
N LYS A 25 5.06 14.76 5.28
CA LYS A 25 3.69 15.07 5.69
C LYS A 25 3.29 16.49 5.27
N ARG A 26 4.12 17.50 5.53
CA ARG A 26 3.84 18.89 5.13
C ARG A 26 3.67 19.05 3.61
N ILE A 27 4.48 18.35 2.81
CA ILE A 27 4.35 18.38 1.34
C ILE A 27 3.00 17.78 0.92
N PHE A 28 2.65 16.60 1.44
CA PHE A 28 1.38 15.94 1.09
C PHE A 28 0.14 16.68 1.60
N GLU A 29 0.23 17.38 2.73
CA GLU A 29 -0.86 18.22 3.27
C GLU A 29 -0.96 19.60 2.58
N GLY A 30 -0.12 19.88 1.58
CA GLY A 30 -0.16 21.13 0.81
C GLY A 30 0.54 22.31 1.47
N GLY A 31 1.34 22.08 2.52
CA GLY A 31 2.20 23.10 3.13
C GLY A 31 3.34 23.56 2.22
N TYR A 32 3.69 22.75 1.20
CA TYR A 32 4.53 23.14 0.07
C TYR A 32 3.89 22.61 -1.22
N GLY A 33 3.62 23.49 -2.17
CA GLY A 33 3.11 23.16 -3.49
C GLY A 33 4.20 22.72 -4.46
N GLU A 34 3.79 22.22 -5.62
CA GLU A 34 4.71 21.86 -6.69
C GLU A 34 5.51 23.08 -7.15
N GLY A 35 6.84 22.91 -7.29
CA GLY A 35 7.75 23.99 -7.66
C GLY A 35 8.15 24.92 -6.51
N ASP A 36 7.51 24.82 -5.34
CA ASP A 36 7.90 25.64 -4.19
C ASP A 36 9.33 25.34 -3.76
N VAL A 37 10.12 26.40 -3.54
CA VAL A 37 11.50 26.32 -3.07
C VAL A 37 11.51 26.29 -1.54
N LEU A 38 12.17 25.28 -0.97
CA LEU A 38 12.29 25.10 0.47
C LEU A 38 13.33 26.08 1.03
N ALA A 39 12.89 26.88 2.00
CA ALA A 39 13.74 27.75 2.80
C ALA A 39 14.50 26.89 3.84
N LEU A 40 15.63 26.30 3.41
CA LEU A 40 16.37 25.31 4.22
C LEU A 40 16.83 25.82 5.60
N PRO A 41 17.31 27.07 5.77
CA PRO A 41 17.68 27.60 7.08
C PRO A 41 16.51 27.64 8.07
N GLU A 42 15.34 28.09 7.61
CA GLU A 42 14.10 28.18 8.39
C GLU A 42 13.61 26.78 8.74
N LEU A 43 13.57 25.88 7.75
CA LEU A 43 13.18 24.49 7.94
C LEU A 43 14.09 23.75 8.93
N MET A 44 15.39 24.04 8.91
CA MET A 44 16.36 23.50 9.88
C MET A 44 16.02 23.93 11.30
N ALA A 45 15.71 25.22 11.50
CA ALA A 45 15.34 25.77 12.80
C ALA A 45 14.00 25.21 13.30
N GLU A 46 13.00 25.13 12.42
CA GLU A 46 11.67 24.61 12.74
C GLU A 46 11.69 23.12 13.11
N LEU A 47 12.46 22.31 12.38
CA LEU A 47 12.59 20.88 12.66
C LEU A 47 13.55 20.61 13.83
N GLY A 48 14.30 21.63 14.31
CA GLY A 48 15.28 21.47 15.38
C GLY A 48 16.43 20.53 15.02
N VAL A 49 16.81 20.47 13.75
CA VAL A 49 17.84 19.55 13.23
C VAL A 49 19.11 20.29 12.82
N SER A 50 20.23 19.58 12.70
CA SER A 50 21.46 20.16 12.15
C SER A 50 21.43 20.22 10.62
N GLN A 51 22.30 21.03 10.04
CA GLN A 51 22.45 21.12 8.58
C GLN A 51 22.79 19.76 7.94
N THR A 52 23.59 18.94 8.62
CA THR A 52 23.94 17.60 8.16
C THR A 52 22.69 16.70 8.12
N VAL A 53 21.86 16.74 9.16
CA VAL A 53 20.61 15.96 9.20
C VAL A 53 19.65 16.42 8.11
N LEU A 54 19.47 17.74 7.92
CA LEU A 54 18.59 18.26 6.88
C LEU A 54 19.05 17.86 5.47
N ARG A 55 20.37 17.81 5.22
CA ARG A 55 20.91 17.34 3.95
C ARG A 55 20.55 15.88 3.65
N GLU A 56 20.62 15.01 4.66
CA GLU A 56 20.23 13.60 4.50
C GLU A 56 18.71 13.46 4.31
N VAL A 57 17.90 14.26 5.01
CA VAL A 57 16.45 14.33 4.80
C VAL A 57 16.13 14.69 3.35
N VAL A 58 16.76 15.74 2.81
CA VAL A 58 16.58 16.17 1.41
C VAL A 58 17.00 15.07 0.45
N LYS A 59 18.10 14.35 0.71
CA LYS A 59 18.52 13.21 -0.14
C LYS A 59 17.48 12.10 -0.16
N VAL A 60 16.92 11.73 1.00
CA VAL A 60 15.87 10.70 1.08
C VAL A 60 14.64 11.10 0.28
N LEU A 61 14.15 12.33 0.47
CA LEU A 61 12.96 12.79 -0.25
C LEU A 61 13.22 13.03 -1.75
N THR A 62 14.47 13.34 -2.13
CA THR A 62 14.88 13.38 -3.54
C THR A 62 14.87 11.98 -4.17
N ALA A 63 15.39 10.98 -3.47
CA ALA A 63 15.39 9.59 -3.94
C ALA A 63 13.97 9.02 -4.10
N LYS A 64 13.03 9.49 -3.28
CA LYS A 64 11.60 9.17 -3.38
C LYS A 64 10.84 9.99 -4.44
N GLY A 65 11.53 10.93 -5.08
CA GLY A 65 10.99 11.77 -6.14
C GLY A 65 10.13 12.95 -5.68
N LEU A 66 10.09 13.25 -4.38
CA LEU A 66 9.33 14.38 -3.81
C LEU A 66 10.04 15.71 -3.99
N LEU A 67 11.38 15.71 -3.90
CA LEU A 67 12.21 16.91 -3.98
C LEU A 67 13.22 16.80 -5.12
N ALA A 68 13.71 17.95 -5.58
CA ALA A 68 14.89 18.06 -6.42
C ALA A 68 15.74 19.25 -5.97
N THR A 69 17.02 19.25 -6.30
CA THR A 69 17.93 20.37 -6.05
C THR A 69 18.53 20.85 -7.35
N ARG A 70 18.45 22.15 -7.62
CA ARG A 70 19.02 22.79 -8.81
C ARG A 70 19.90 23.98 -8.44
N GLN A 71 21.04 24.11 -9.12
CA GLN A 71 21.98 25.22 -8.92
C GLN A 71 21.28 26.57 -9.14
N ASN A 72 21.52 27.53 -8.24
CA ASN A 72 20.92 28.87 -8.24
C ASN A 72 19.38 28.92 -8.12
N HIS A 73 18.74 27.79 -7.85
CA HIS A 73 17.29 27.70 -7.62
C HIS A 73 16.97 27.18 -6.21
N GLY A 74 17.82 26.29 -5.68
CA GLY A 74 17.65 25.70 -4.36
C GLY A 74 17.02 24.30 -4.42
N THR A 75 16.53 23.83 -3.28
CA THR A 75 15.77 22.58 -3.19
C THR A 75 14.29 22.91 -3.33
N TYR A 76 13.58 22.21 -4.20
CA TYR A 76 12.18 22.48 -4.52
C TYR A 76 11.35 21.20 -4.59
N VAL A 77 10.03 21.33 -4.41
CA VAL A 77 9.07 20.22 -4.55
C VAL A 77 8.88 19.88 -6.03
N ARG A 78 9.02 18.60 -6.38
CA ARG A 78 8.80 18.12 -7.75
C ARG A 78 7.31 18.05 -8.10
N PRO A 79 6.95 18.15 -9.40
CA PRO A 79 5.59 17.84 -9.85
C PRO A 79 5.12 16.48 -9.35
N GLN A 80 3.84 16.35 -8.97
CA GLN A 80 3.31 15.10 -8.39
C GLN A 80 3.43 13.89 -9.31
N GLU A 81 3.34 14.10 -10.63
CA GLU A 81 3.53 13.06 -11.65
C GLU A 81 4.92 12.40 -11.60
N GLU A 82 5.90 13.08 -11.00
CA GLU A 82 7.27 12.58 -10.89
C GLU A 82 7.54 11.87 -9.55
N TRP A 83 6.56 11.81 -8.65
CA TRP A 83 6.68 11.15 -7.35
C TRP A 83 6.67 9.63 -7.52
N ASN A 84 7.51 8.92 -6.77
CA ASN A 84 7.59 7.46 -6.87
C ASN A 84 6.44 6.79 -6.10
N LEU A 85 5.26 6.66 -6.72
CA LEU A 85 4.08 6.03 -6.11
C LEU A 85 4.27 4.53 -5.77
N LEU A 86 5.28 3.87 -6.35
CA LEU A 86 5.62 2.48 -6.02
C LEU A 86 6.50 2.37 -4.76
N ASP A 87 6.98 3.49 -4.23
CA ASP A 87 7.65 3.53 -2.93
C ASP A 87 6.60 3.49 -1.81
N SER A 88 6.80 2.57 -0.86
CA SER A 88 5.82 2.33 0.20
C SER A 88 5.65 3.50 1.18
N ASP A 89 6.67 4.34 1.38
CA ASP A 89 6.51 5.53 2.22
C ASP A 89 5.75 6.62 1.49
N VAL A 90 6.07 6.86 0.21
CA VAL A 90 5.34 7.81 -0.64
C VAL A 90 3.86 7.46 -0.68
N LEU A 91 3.55 6.19 -0.92
CA LEU A 91 2.19 5.69 -0.93
C LEU A 91 1.51 5.86 0.44
N ARG A 92 2.19 5.51 1.53
CA ARG A 92 1.65 5.69 2.90
C ARG A 92 1.36 7.16 3.20
N TRP A 93 2.25 8.08 2.84
CA TRP A 93 2.03 9.51 3.04
C TRP A 93 0.87 10.03 2.19
N LYS A 94 0.74 9.59 0.93
CA LYS A 94 -0.39 9.91 0.07
C LYS A 94 -1.72 9.47 0.68
N LEU A 95 -1.80 8.22 1.14
CA LEU A 95 -3.00 7.68 1.77
C LEU A 95 -3.35 8.41 3.07
N ALA A 96 -2.34 8.72 3.90
CA ALA A 96 -2.53 9.43 5.16
C ALA A 96 -3.02 10.87 4.98
N ALA A 97 -2.63 11.54 3.89
CA ALA A 97 -3.07 12.89 3.56
C ALA A 97 -4.46 12.93 2.89
N GLY A 98 -5.06 11.78 2.59
CA GLY A 98 -6.33 11.67 1.88
C GLY A 98 -6.10 11.42 0.39
N ALA A 99 -6.34 10.18 -0.05
CA ALA A 99 -6.37 9.83 -1.46
C ALA A 99 -7.74 10.14 -2.07
N SER A 100 -7.75 10.58 -3.33
CA SER A 100 -8.97 10.84 -4.09
C SER A 100 -9.62 9.54 -4.57
N SER A 101 -10.90 9.62 -4.98
CA SER A 101 -11.59 8.53 -5.69
C SER A 101 -10.79 8.03 -6.89
N ASP A 102 -10.27 8.96 -7.70
CA ASP A 102 -9.54 8.65 -8.93
C ASP A 102 -8.26 7.86 -8.62
N PHE A 103 -7.58 8.16 -7.52
CA PHE A 103 -6.42 7.39 -7.08
C PHE A 103 -6.78 5.94 -6.73
N PHE A 104 -7.92 5.72 -6.07
CA PHE A 104 -8.40 4.37 -5.78
C PHE A 104 -8.86 3.64 -7.04
N ALA A 105 -9.43 4.36 -8.02
CA ALA A 105 -9.79 3.80 -9.33
C ALA A 105 -8.55 3.33 -10.09
N ASP A 106 -7.51 4.16 -10.19
CA ASP A 106 -6.22 3.79 -10.80
C ASP A 106 -5.61 2.55 -10.11
N MET A 107 -5.68 2.49 -8.78
CA MET A 107 -5.19 1.32 -8.04
C MET A 107 -6.01 0.07 -8.35
N LEU A 108 -7.33 0.19 -8.49
CA LEU A 108 -8.18 -0.94 -8.86
C LEU A 108 -7.84 -1.46 -10.26
N GLU A 109 -7.54 -0.58 -11.23
CA GLU A 109 -7.06 -0.98 -12.56
C GLU A 109 -5.73 -1.75 -12.49
N LEU A 110 -4.80 -1.28 -11.65
CA LEU A 110 -3.54 -2.01 -11.39
C LEU A 110 -3.82 -3.39 -10.78
N ARG A 111 -4.67 -3.46 -9.76
CA ARG A 111 -5.06 -4.72 -9.11
C ARG A 111 -5.67 -5.71 -10.10
N ARG A 112 -6.59 -5.26 -10.96
CA ARG A 112 -7.18 -6.09 -12.04
C ARG A 112 -6.16 -6.62 -13.03
N SER A 113 -5.09 -5.87 -13.27
CA SER A 113 -4.02 -6.27 -14.20
C SER A 113 -3.04 -7.28 -13.58
N ILE A 114 -2.94 -7.32 -12.24
CA ILE A 114 -1.90 -8.04 -11.52
C ILE A 114 -2.45 -9.24 -10.74
N GLU A 115 -3.46 -9.04 -9.91
CA GLU A 115 -3.90 -10.04 -8.94
C GLU A 115 -4.53 -11.28 -9.60
N PRO A 116 -5.36 -11.19 -10.65
CA PRO A 116 -5.87 -12.37 -11.35
C PRO A 116 -4.75 -13.25 -11.92
N ALA A 117 -3.75 -12.63 -12.55
CA ALA A 117 -2.59 -13.36 -13.07
C ALA A 117 -1.76 -13.98 -11.95
N ALA A 118 -1.61 -13.30 -10.81
CA ALA A 118 -0.94 -13.84 -9.64
C ALA A 118 -1.70 -15.03 -9.02
N ALA A 119 -3.04 -14.96 -8.97
CA ALA A 119 -3.89 -16.05 -8.49
C ALA A 119 -3.81 -17.30 -9.39
N ALA A 120 -3.81 -17.13 -10.71
CA ALA A 120 -3.58 -18.22 -11.66
C ALA A 120 -2.21 -18.88 -11.45
N LEU A 121 -1.15 -18.07 -11.31
CA LEU A 121 0.18 -18.61 -11.01
C LEU A 121 0.25 -19.30 -9.65
N ALA A 122 -0.51 -18.82 -8.67
CA ALA A 122 -0.58 -19.47 -7.37
C ALA A 122 -1.25 -20.85 -7.47
N ALA A 123 -2.34 -20.98 -8.23
CA ALA A 123 -2.97 -22.28 -8.50
C ALA A 123 -1.96 -23.27 -9.14
N GLU A 124 -1.12 -22.77 -10.05
CA GLU A 124 -0.06 -23.56 -10.68
C GLU A 124 1.06 -23.94 -9.67
N ARG A 125 1.52 -22.99 -8.84
CA ARG A 125 2.82 -23.09 -8.16
C ARG A 125 2.79 -23.21 -6.65
N ARG A 126 1.62 -23.06 -6.02
CA ARG A 126 1.46 -23.10 -4.56
C ARG A 126 2.16 -24.30 -3.92
N THR A 127 2.69 -24.04 -2.73
CA THR A 127 3.13 -25.02 -1.74
C THR A 127 2.04 -25.27 -0.69
N ASP A 128 2.26 -26.23 0.22
CA ASP A 128 1.32 -26.47 1.33
C ASP A 128 1.33 -25.30 2.33
N ASP A 129 2.49 -24.68 2.57
CA ASP A 129 2.63 -23.47 3.40
C ASP A 129 1.82 -22.29 2.83
N ASP A 130 1.81 -22.14 1.49
CA ASP A 130 1.00 -21.11 0.82
C ASP A 130 -0.50 -21.31 1.07
N LEU A 131 -0.98 -22.57 1.09
CA LEU A 131 -2.37 -22.87 1.42
C LEU A 131 -2.67 -22.63 2.88
N GLU A 132 -1.76 -22.98 3.78
CA GLU A 132 -1.91 -22.70 5.19
C GLU A 132 -2.08 -21.20 5.42
N ALA A 133 -1.26 -20.37 4.78
CA ALA A 133 -1.36 -18.91 4.86
C ALA A 133 -2.70 -18.38 4.33
N LEU A 134 -3.17 -18.86 3.17
CA LEU A 134 -4.48 -18.49 2.61
C LEU A 134 -5.63 -18.90 3.54
N ASN A 135 -5.58 -20.13 4.08
CA ASN A 135 -6.61 -20.64 4.99
C ASN A 135 -6.61 -19.92 6.34
N ALA A 136 -5.43 -19.55 6.85
CA ALA A 136 -5.31 -18.75 8.06
C ALA A 136 -5.95 -17.37 7.87
N ALA A 137 -5.75 -16.73 6.71
CA ALA A 137 -6.38 -15.45 6.39
C ALA A 137 -7.92 -15.59 6.28
N LEU A 138 -8.43 -16.64 5.62
CA LEU A 138 -9.87 -16.91 5.53
C LEU A 138 -10.50 -17.18 6.91
N THR A 139 -9.81 -17.98 7.73
CA THR A 139 -10.26 -18.29 9.09
C THR A 139 -10.32 -17.02 9.93
N ALA A 140 -9.28 -16.19 9.87
CA ALA A 140 -9.26 -14.89 10.53
C ALA A 140 -10.40 -13.99 10.04
N MET A 141 -10.71 -14.01 8.75
CA MET A 141 -11.81 -13.24 8.15
C MET A 141 -13.18 -13.70 8.65
N SER A 142 -13.39 -15.02 8.79
CA SER A 142 -14.65 -15.56 9.31
C SER A 142 -14.87 -15.29 10.81
N ALA A 143 -13.78 -15.09 11.56
CA ALA A 143 -13.79 -14.94 13.01
C ALA A 143 -13.89 -13.49 13.49
N THR A 144 -14.17 -12.52 12.60
CA THR A 144 -14.10 -11.10 12.98
C THR A 144 -15.30 -10.58 13.75
N GLU A 145 -16.42 -11.33 13.85
CA GLU A 145 -17.59 -11.02 14.70
C GLU A 145 -17.93 -9.50 14.76
N ASP A 146 -18.04 -8.84 13.60
CA ASP A 146 -18.31 -7.41 13.43
C ASP A 146 -17.18 -6.41 13.77
N ASP A 147 -15.93 -6.83 14.01
CA ASP A 147 -14.76 -5.93 14.13
C ASP A 147 -14.21 -5.54 12.75
N PRO A 148 -14.44 -4.30 12.28
CA PRO A 148 -13.99 -3.86 10.97
C PRO A 148 -12.46 -3.84 10.86
N VAL A 149 -11.75 -3.57 11.95
CA VAL A 149 -10.28 -3.49 11.96
C VAL A 149 -9.67 -4.87 11.79
N LEU A 150 -10.23 -5.89 12.43
CA LEU A 150 -9.81 -7.27 12.23
C LEU A 150 -10.15 -7.74 10.81
N LEU A 151 -11.32 -7.35 10.28
CA LEU A 151 -11.71 -7.71 8.91
C LEU A 151 -10.76 -7.14 7.86
N VAL A 152 -10.43 -5.84 7.96
CA VAL A 152 -9.42 -5.20 7.09
C VAL A 152 -8.09 -5.95 7.14
N ARG A 153 -7.66 -6.38 8.33
CA ARG A 153 -6.38 -7.09 8.50
C ARG A 153 -6.42 -8.48 7.87
N ALA A 154 -7.52 -9.20 8.00
CA ALA A 154 -7.69 -10.52 7.41
C ALA A 154 -7.71 -10.45 5.88
N ASP A 155 -8.47 -9.49 5.32
CA ASP A 155 -8.52 -9.14 3.90
C ASP A 155 -7.13 -8.81 3.33
N ALA A 156 -6.43 -7.86 3.95
CA ALA A 156 -5.04 -7.52 3.61
C ALA A 156 -4.07 -8.72 3.67
N SER A 157 -4.25 -9.61 4.66
CA SER A 157 -3.43 -10.81 4.82
C SER A 157 -3.68 -11.83 3.72
N PHE A 158 -4.93 -11.97 3.28
CA PHE A 158 -5.29 -12.83 2.16
C PHE A 158 -4.61 -12.39 0.88
N HIS A 159 -4.74 -11.11 0.51
CA HIS A 159 -4.12 -10.56 -0.70
C HIS A 159 -2.60 -10.66 -0.66
N THR A 160 -1.98 -10.47 0.52
CA THR A 160 -0.54 -10.70 0.71
C THR A 160 -0.18 -12.17 0.44
N ALA A 161 -0.86 -13.11 1.11
CA ALA A 161 -0.62 -14.54 0.94
C ALA A 161 -0.81 -14.96 -0.52
N MET A 162 -1.81 -14.42 -1.20
CA MET A 162 -2.08 -14.72 -2.60
C MET A 162 -0.96 -14.27 -3.54
N LEU A 163 -0.49 -13.03 -3.39
CA LEU A 163 0.62 -12.51 -4.19
C LEU A 163 1.91 -13.29 -3.95
N LEU A 164 2.18 -13.74 -2.72
CA LEU A 164 3.33 -14.58 -2.40
C LEU A 164 3.20 -15.99 -2.99
N ALA A 165 2.01 -16.61 -2.88
CA ALA A 165 1.72 -17.96 -3.39
C ALA A 165 1.88 -18.08 -4.91
N SER A 166 1.83 -16.96 -5.64
CA SER A 166 2.18 -16.92 -7.07
C SER A 166 3.61 -17.42 -7.36
N ASN A 167 4.47 -17.48 -6.34
CA ASN A 167 5.87 -17.86 -6.42
C ASN A 167 6.63 -17.10 -7.53
N ASN A 168 6.18 -15.88 -7.81
CA ASN A 168 6.80 -14.94 -8.74
C ASN A 168 7.32 -13.75 -7.94
N ARG A 169 8.64 -13.55 -7.97
CA ARG A 169 9.33 -12.48 -7.21
C ARG A 169 8.78 -11.07 -7.48
N PHE A 170 8.23 -10.79 -8.65
CA PHE A 170 7.69 -9.48 -8.99
C PHE A 170 6.27 -9.31 -8.46
N TYR A 171 5.38 -10.30 -8.66
CA TYR A 171 4.04 -10.27 -8.07
C TYR A 171 4.09 -10.27 -6.55
N ALA A 172 4.98 -11.08 -5.96
CA ALA A 172 5.25 -11.07 -4.54
C ALA A 172 5.52 -9.65 -4.04
N GLN A 173 6.32 -8.83 -4.73
CA GLN A 173 6.63 -7.46 -4.28
C GLN A 173 5.45 -6.49 -4.38
N MET A 174 4.43 -6.78 -5.18
CA MET A 174 3.25 -5.91 -5.35
C MET A 174 2.42 -5.80 -4.08
N HIS A 175 2.55 -6.70 -3.10
CA HIS A 175 1.87 -6.55 -1.81
C HIS A 175 2.23 -5.22 -1.13
N ARG A 176 3.45 -4.71 -1.34
CA ARG A 176 3.91 -3.45 -0.74
C ARG A 176 3.18 -2.22 -1.27
N VAL A 177 2.57 -2.34 -2.44
CA VAL A 177 1.81 -1.27 -3.11
C VAL A 177 0.31 -1.51 -2.94
N ILE A 178 -0.18 -2.72 -3.18
CA ILE A 178 -1.61 -3.04 -3.16
C ILE A 178 -2.17 -3.04 -1.74
N VAL A 179 -1.47 -3.67 -0.79
CA VAL A 179 -2.01 -3.92 0.56
C VAL A 179 -2.23 -2.65 1.38
N PRO A 180 -1.34 -1.64 1.37
CA PRO A 180 -1.62 -0.36 2.05
C PRO A 180 -2.92 0.29 1.56
N VAL A 181 -3.23 0.18 0.27
CA VAL A 181 -4.45 0.74 -0.32
C VAL A 181 -5.68 -0.05 0.11
N ILE A 182 -5.60 -1.39 0.10
CA ILE A 182 -6.66 -2.26 0.65
C ILE A 182 -6.95 -1.89 2.11
N ILE A 183 -5.90 -1.70 2.92
CA ILE A 183 -6.07 -1.34 4.34
C ILE A 183 -6.75 0.01 4.48
N GLN A 184 -6.31 1.03 3.73
CA GLN A 184 -6.89 2.36 3.81
C GLN A 184 -8.35 2.36 3.37
N ARG A 185 -8.65 1.76 2.21
CA ARG A 185 -10.00 1.72 1.65
C ARG A 185 -10.94 0.86 2.49
N GLY A 186 -10.48 -0.29 2.97
CA GLY A 186 -11.25 -1.17 3.84
C GLY A 186 -11.61 -0.50 5.16
N ARG A 187 -10.75 0.36 5.73
CA ARG A 187 -11.10 1.13 6.93
C ARG A 187 -12.25 2.11 6.68
N GLU A 188 -12.26 2.76 5.53
CA GLU A 188 -13.33 3.70 5.15
C GLU A 188 -14.65 2.94 4.96
N VAL A 189 -14.62 1.80 4.27
CA VAL A 189 -15.84 1.08 3.93
C VAL A 189 -16.36 0.24 5.08
N TYR A 190 -15.53 -0.60 5.71
CA TYR A 190 -16.03 -1.48 6.76
C TYR A 190 -16.48 -0.68 8.00
N ALA A 191 -15.95 0.52 8.23
CA ALA A 191 -16.48 1.43 9.25
C ALA A 191 -17.87 1.98 8.93
N SER A 192 -18.28 2.01 7.65
CA SER A 192 -19.64 2.44 7.25
C SER A 192 -20.72 1.39 7.54
N GLY A 193 -20.32 0.12 7.75
CA GLY A 193 -21.23 -1.00 8.02
C GLY A 193 -22.09 -1.46 6.84
N ALA A 194 -21.96 -0.81 5.67
CA ALA A 194 -22.75 -1.11 4.46
C ALA A 194 -21.93 -1.92 3.44
N PHE A 195 -21.58 -3.15 3.78
CA PHE A 195 -20.84 -4.05 2.88
C PHE A 195 -21.31 -5.49 3.06
N GLU A 196 -21.20 -6.30 2.01
CA GLU A 196 -21.37 -7.75 2.16
C GLU A 196 -20.06 -8.37 2.63
N HIS A 197 -20.14 -9.32 3.57
CA HIS A 197 -18.95 -9.94 4.13
C HIS A 197 -18.06 -10.55 3.00
N PRO A 198 -16.75 -10.18 2.93
CA PRO A 198 -15.91 -10.51 1.78
C PRO A 198 -15.50 -11.99 1.72
N HIS A 199 -15.72 -12.75 2.79
CA HIS A 199 -15.29 -14.15 2.92
C HIS A 199 -15.66 -15.03 1.72
N THR A 200 -16.89 -14.98 1.22
CA THR A 200 -17.34 -15.88 0.14
C THR A 200 -16.53 -15.71 -1.13
N VAL A 201 -16.25 -14.46 -1.55
CA VAL A 201 -15.46 -14.22 -2.78
C VAL A 201 -13.98 -14.56 -2.59
N HIS A 202 -13.44 -14.37 -1.39
CA HIS A 202 -12.07 -14.78 -1.07
C HIS A 202 -11.92 -16.30 -1.00
N ALA A 203 -12.91 -17.00 -0.43
CA ALA A 203 -12.94 -18.45 -0.34
C ALA A 203 -12.94 -19.10 -1.72
N ALA A 204 -13.70 -18.56 -2.68
CA ALA A 204 -13.72 -19.04 -4.06
C ALA A 204 -12.34 -19.00 -4.73
N VAL A 205 -11.58 -17.92 -4.52
CA VAL A 205 -10.19 -17.82 -5.01
C VAL A 205 -9.31 -18.90 -4.38
N ALA A 206 -9.35 -19.04 -3.05
CA ALA A 206 -8.53 -20.03 -2.36
C ALA A 206 -8.89 -21.47 -2.71
N GLU A 207 -10.16 -21.75 -3.00
CA GLU A 207 -10.63 -23.04 -3.48
C GLU A 207 -10.06 -23.35 -4.87
N ALA A 208 -10.17 -22.42 -5.83
CA ALA A 208 -9.59 -22.62 -7.15
C ALA A 208 -8.05 -22.79 -7.09
N VAL A 209 -7.37 -22.03 -6.23
CA VAL A 209 -5.93 -22.21 -5.96
C VAL A 209 -5.65 -23.56 -5.31
N ARG A 210 -6.51 -24.02 -4.40
CA ARG A 210 -6.40 -25.33 -3.76
C ARG A 210 -6.46 -26.46 -4.78
N ASP A 211 -7.39 -26.34 -5.71
CA ASP A 211 -7.71 -27.36 -6.71
C ASP A 211 -6.81 -27.28 -7.95
N ARG A 212 -5.87 -26.32 -7.96
CA ARG A 212 -4.96 -26.03 -9.07
C ARG A 212 -5.72 -25.70 -10.37
N ASP A 213 -6.87 -25.06 -10.23
CA ASP A 213 -7.64 -24.52 -11.34
C ASP A 213 -7.16 -23.10 -11.66
N LEU A 214 -6.28 -22.99 -12.66
CA LEU A 214 -5.66 -21.72 -13.06
C LEU A 214 -6.70 -20.72 -13.57
N ASP A 215 -7.60 -21.18 -14.45
CA ASP A 215 -8.63 -20.34 -15.06
C ASP A 215 -9.68 -19.94 -14.01
N GLY A 216 -10.07 -20.90 -13.14
CA GLY A 216 -10.95 -20.63 -12.00
C GLY A 216 -10.36 -19.60 -11.03
N ALA A 217 -9.07 -19.70 -10.70
CA ALA A 217 -8.42 -18.77 -9.78
C ALA A 217 -8.32 -17.36 -10.38
N TYR A 218 -8.04 -17.26 -11.68
CA TYR A 218 -8.04 -16.00 -12.41
C TYR A 218 -9.43 -15.34 -12.37
N MET A 219 -10.46 -16.08 -12.74
CA MET A 219 -11.83 -15.56 -12.82
C MET A 219 -12.41 -15.21 -11.45
N ALA A 220 -12.17 -16.03 -10.43
CA ALA A 220 -12.62 -15.76 -9.06
C ALA A 220 -11.99 -14.48 -8.50
N MET A 221 -10.71 -14.22 -8.81
CA MET A 221 -10.05 -12.99 -8.38
C MET A 221 -10.59 -11.76 -9.12
N LEU A 222 -10.92 -11.88 -10.42
CA LEU A 222 -11.62 -10.80 -11.12
C LEU A 222 -12.98 -10.50 -10.49
N GLU A 223 -13.77 -11.53 -10.18
CA GLU A 223 -15.08 -11.36 -9.55
C GLU A 223 -14.98 -10.70 -8.17
N LEU A 224 -13.98 -11.07 -7.37
CA LEU A 224 -13.67 -10.43 -6.10
C LEU A 224 -13.41 -8.92 -6.28
N LEU A 225 -12.58 -8.56 -7.26
CA LEU A 225 -12.27 -7.15 -7.56
C LEU A 225 -13.48 -6.39 -8.13
N ASP A 226 -14.31 -7.04 -8.96
CA ASP A 226 -15.57 -6.50 -9.47
C ASP A 226 -16.59 -6.23 -8.37
N LYS A 227 -16.66 -7.12 -7.37
CA LYS A 227 -17.49 -6.92 -6.18
C LYS A 227 -16.98 -5.74 -5.36
N SER A 228 -15.69 -5.72 -5.06
CA SER A 228 -15.04 -4.62 -4.31
C SER A 228 -15.28 -3.27 -5.00
N ALA A 229 -15.17 -3.20 -6.33
CA ALA A 229 -15.43 -1.98 -7.09
C ALA A 229 -16.86 -1.45 -6.95
N ARG A 230 -17.86 -2.34 -6.91
CA ARG A 230 -19.28 -1.98 -6.78
C ARG A 230 -19.63 -1.51 -5.37
N GLU A 231 -19.02 -2.12 -4.37
CA GLU A 231 -19.22 -1.77 -2.97
C GLU A 231 -18.45 -0.51 -2.57
N HIS A 232 -17.43 -0.13 -3.35
CA HIS A 232 -16.48 0.92 -3.00
C HIS A 232 -16.21 1.89 -4.18
N PRO A 233 -17.22 2.58 -4.72
CA PRO A 233 -17.06 3.49 -5.86
C PRO A 233 -16.21 4.73 -5.56
#